data_AF-A0A1A8R620-F1
#
_entry.id   AF-A0A1A8R620-F1
#
_cell.length_a   1.000
_cell.length_b   1.000
_cell.length_c   1.000
_cell.angle_alpha   90.00
_cell.angle_beta   90.00
_cell.angle_gamma   90.00
#
_symmetry.space_group_name_H-M   'P 1'
#
loop_
_entity.id
_entity.type
_entity.pdbx_description
1 polymer ?
#
loop_
_entity_poly.entity_id
_entity_poly.type
_entity_poly.pdbx_seq_one_letter_code
_entity_poly.pdbx_strand_id
1 'polypeptide(L)'
;VRSNVLYIQTREDYPGPPAGIKAVPSSASSVVVSWLPPHKPNGIIRKYTIYCSSPGSGQPMPSEYEANPELLFYRITHLNHRQQYLIWAAAVTTAGRGNYSDKVTVEPAAKAPAKILSFGGTVTTP
;
A
#
# COMPACT_ATOMS: atom_id res chain seq x y z
N VAL A 1 42.58 25.00 5.20
CA VAL A 1 42.22 23.75 4.49
C VAL A 1 40.72 23.56 4.63
N ARG A 2 39.97 23.49 3.51
CA ARG A 2 38.52 23.28 3.51
C ARG A 2 38.28 21.81 3.15
N SER A 3 37.68 21.02 4.04
CA SER A 3 37.43 19.60 3.80
C SER A 3 36.33 19.41 2.77
N ASN A 4 36.55 18.55 1.78
CA ASN A 4 35.51 18.15 0.83
C ASN A 4 34.56 17.15 1.52
N VAL A 5 33.26 17.39 1.42
CA VAL A 5 32.25 16.44 1.91
C VAL A 5 32.12 15.34 0.87
N LEU A 6 32.51 14.12 1.24
CA LEU A 6 32.33 12.93 0.40
C LEU A 6 30.95 12.33 0.68
N TYR A 7 30.06 12.36 -0.30
CA TYR A 7 28.77 11.68 -0.22
C TYR A 7 28.97 10.21 -0.60
N ILE A 8 28.97 9.32 0.39
CA ILE A 8 28.96 7.87 0.16
C ILE A 8 27.53 7.36 0.34
N GLN A 9 26.94 6.80 -0.72
CA GLN A 9 25.62 6.15 -0.68
C GLN A 9 25.81 4.63 -0.67
N THR A 10 25.23 3.94 0.32
CA THR A 10 25.20 2.48 0.36
C THR A 10 24.30 1.94 -0.75
N ARG A 11 24.51 0.68 -1.17
CA ARG A 11 23.59 0.02 -2.10
C ARG A 11 22.20 -0.06 -1.47
N GLU A 12 21.16 0.15 -2.27
CA GLU A 12 19.78 -0.06 -1.82
C GLU A 12 19.58 -1.54 -1.46
N ASP A 13 18.70 -1.78 -0.49
CA ASP A 13 18.28 -3.12 -0.07
C ASP A 13 16.75 -3.22 -0.17
N TYR A 14 16.22 -4.41 0.12
CA TYR A 14 14.78 -4.64 0.11
C TYR A 14 14.08 -3.76 1.16
N PRO A 15 12.98 -3.07 0.80
CA PRO A 15 12.26 -2.24 1.75
C PRO A 15 11.52 -3.09 2.78
N GLY A 16 11.26 -2.50 3.94
CA GLY A 16 10.33 -3.02 4.94
C GLY A 16 8.87 -2.98 4.47
N PRO A 17 7.93 -3.42 5.32
CA PRO A 17 6.54 -3.58 4.92
C PRO A 17 5.85 -2.21 4.95
N PRO A 18 4.96 -1.89 4.00
CA PRO A 18 4.08 -0.74 4.13
C PRO A 18 3.30 -0.81 5.45
N ALA A 19 3.29 0.29 6.19
CA ALA A 19 2.68 0.35 7.50
C ALA A 19 1.20 0.73 7.43
N GLY A 20 0.44 0.39 8.48
CA GLY A 20 -0.90 0.93 8.70
C GLY A 20 -1.93 0.66 7.60
N ILE A 21 -1.81 -0.40 6.80
CA ILE A 21 -2.72 -0.62 5.67
C ILE A 21 -4.20 -0.62 6.10
N LYS A 22 -5.06 0.02 5.30
CA LYS A 22 -6.51 0.10 5.48
C LYS A 22 -7.19 -0.11 4.13
N ALA A 23 -8.36 -0.72 4.15
CA ALA A 23 -9.22 -0.83 2.98
C ALA A 23 -10.65 -0.48 3.36
N VAL A 24 -11.32 0.32 2.53
CA VAL A 24 -12.73 0.70 2.74
C VAL A 24 -13.51 0.58 1.43
N PRO A 25 -14.80 0.24 1.48
CA PRO A 25 -15.64 0.24 0.30
C PRO A 25 -15.85 1.66 -0.22
N SER A 26 -15.75 1.83 -1.54
CA SER A 26 -16.01 3.08 -2.25
C SER A 26 -17.26 2.99 -3.14
N SER A 27 -17.59 1.78 -3.63
CA SER A 27 -18.86 1.47 -4.27
C SER A 27 -19.19 -0.01 -4.10
N ALA A 28 -20.34 -0.45 -4.64
CA ALA A 28 -20.73 -1.87 -4.68
C ALA A 28 -19.75 -2.78 -5.45
N SER A 29 -18.79 -2.20 -6.19
CA SER A 29 -17.80 -2.91 -7.01
C SER A 29 -16.40 -2.29 -6.93
N SER A 30 -16.13 -1.45 -5.93
CA SER A 30 -14.81 -0.85 -5.74
C SER A 30 -14.47 -0.60 -4.28
N VAL A 31 -13.18 -0.71 -3.97
CA VAL A 31 -12.60 -0.43 -2.66
C VAL A 31 -11.41 0.51 -2.82
N VAL A 32 -11.23 1.40 -1.84
CA VAL A 32 -10.04 2.24 -1.74
C VAL A 32 -9.15 1.65 -0.66
N VAL A 33 -7.90 1.42 -1.02
CA VAL A 33 -6.84 0.90 -0.15
C VAL A 33 -5.87 2.04 0.12
N SER A 34 -5.45 2.21 1.36
CA SER A 34 -4.49 3.23 1.78
C SER A 34 -3.45 2.63 2.71
N TRP A 35 -2.23 3.11 2.67
CA TRP A 35 -1.12 2.62 3.51
C TRP A 35 -0.19 3.77 3.89
N LEU A 36 0.75 3.50 4.78
CA LEU A 36 1.86 4.38 5.13
C LEU A 36 3.16 3.81 4.51
N PRO A 37 4.17 4.67 4.26
CA PRO A 37 5.48 4.22 3.86
C PRO A 37 6.10 3.23 4.87
N PRO A 38 7.01 2.34 4.43
CA PRO A 38 7.76 1.49 5.34
C PRO A 38 8.59 2.31 6.33
N HIS A 39 8.65 1.89 7.60
CA HIS A 39 9.55 2.50 8.59
C HIS A 39 11.04 2.33 8.23
N LYS A 40 11.36 1.28 7.47
CA LYS A 40 12.71 0.98 6.98
C LYS A 40 12.66 0.88 5.45
N PRO A 41 12.70 1.99 4.71
CA PRO A 41 12.60 1.96 3.26
C PRO A 41 13.85 1.38 2.59
N ASN A 42 15.03 1.46 3.24
CA ASN A 42 16.30 0.90 2.77
C ASN A 42 16.68 1.28 1.32
N GLY A 43 16.15 2.38 0.80
CA GLY A 43 16.30 2.84 -0.58
C GLY A 43 15.17 3.77 -1.00
N ILE A 44 15.19 4.21 -2.26
CA ILE A 44 14.11 5.03 -2.83
C ILE A 44 12.98 4.10 -3.28
N ILE A 45 11.78 4.30 -2.72
CA ILE A 45 10.58 3.56 -3.15
C ILE A 45 10.23 3.96 -4.59
N ARG A 46 10.18 2.98 -5.49
CA ARG A 46 9.88 3.15 -6.91
C ARG A 46 8.41 2.90 -7.25
N LYS A 47 7.77 2.02 -6.50
CA LYS A 47 6.33 1.73 -6.59
C LYS A 47 5.86 0.98 -5.36
N TYR A 48 4.55 0.92 -5.21
CA TYR A 48 3.89 -0.06 -4.35
C TYR A 48 3.14 -1.08 -5.22
N THR A 49 3.14 -2.34 -4.79
CA THR A 49 2.30 -3.37 -5.39
C THR A 49 1.20 -3.75 -4.40
N ILE A 50 -0.05 -3.60 -4.81
CA ILE A 50 -1.24 -3.93 -4.04
C ILE A 50 -1.74 -5.29 -4.51
N TYR A 51 -1.96 -6.19 -3.56
CA TYR A 51 -2.44 -7.52 -3.79
C TYR A 51 -3.89 -7.63 -3.33
N CYS A 52 -4.72 -8.27 -4.14
CA CYS A 52 -6.13 -8.50 -3.84
C CYS A 52 -6.48 -9.96 -4.12
N SER A 53 -6.95 -10.68 -3.11
CA SER A 53 -7.40 -12.06 -3.21
C SER A 53 -8.84 -12.18 -2.73
N SER A 54 -9.60 -13.08 -3.33
CA SER A 54 -10.97 -13.39 -2.91
C SER A 54 -11.03 -14.86 -2.49
N PRO A 55 -10.97 -15.18 -1.19
CA PRO A 55 -11.17 -16.54 -0.71
C PRO A 55 -12.53 -17.05 -1.24
N GLY A 56 -12.50 -18.15 -2.00
CA GLY A 56 -13.71 -18.75 -2.58
C GLY A 56 -14.03 -18.37 -4.04
N SER A 57 -13.27 -17.46 -4.68
CA SER A 57 -13.47 -17.18 -6.12
C SER A 57 -12.88 -18.23 -7.07
N GLY A 58 -12.24 -19.27 -6.53
CA GLY A 58 -11.51 -20.28 -7.31
C GLY A 58 -10.25 -19.75 -7.98
N GLN A 59 -9.88 -18.47 -7.76
CA GLN A 59 -8.66 -17.89 -8.32
C GLN A 59 -7.43 -18.37 -7.53
N PRO A 60 -6.46 -19.01 -8.20
CA PRO A 60 -5.28 -19.59 -7.52
C PRO A 60 -4.27 -18.52 -7.07
N MET A 61 -4.29 -17.33 -7.70
CA MET A 61 -3.32 -16.26 -7.47
C MET A 61 -4.04 -14.94 -7.14
N PRO A 62 -3.51 -14.10 -6.25
CA PRO A 62 -4.02 -12.73 -6.06
C PRO A 62 -3.84 -11.88 -7.32
N SER A 63 -4.75 -10.94 -7.54
CA SER A 63 -4.57 -9.86 -8.51
C SER A 63 -3.56 -8.85 -7.97
N GLU A 64 -2.71 -8.33 -8.86
CA GLU A 64 -1.68 -7.34 -8.52
C GLU A 64 -1.98 -6.00 -9.20
N TYR A 65 -1.80 -4.90 -8.46
CA TYR A 65 -2.00 -3.54 -8.93
C TYR A 65 -0.79 -2.68 -8.58
N GLU A 66 -0.27 -1.94 -9.54
CA GLU A 66 0.85 -1.02 -9.31
C GLU A 66 0.34 0.37 -8.93
N ALA A 67 0.88 0.91 -7.84
CA ALA A 67 0.61 2.25 -7.36
C ALA A 67 1.87 3.12 -7.40
N ASN A 68 1.68 4.40 -7.75
CA ASN A 68 2.73 5.41 -7.79
C ASN A 68 3.38 5.57 -6.39
N PRO A 69 4.72 5.67 -6.29
CA PRO A 69 5.41 5.82 -5.00
C PRO A 69 5.03 7.08 -4.20
N GLU A 70 4.54 8.14 -4.85
CA GLU A 70 4.08 9.39 -4.23
C GLU A 70 2.63 9.31 -3.73
N LEU A 71 1.86 8.30 -4.19
CA LEU A 71 0.48 8.08 -3.77
C LEU A 71 0.41 6.96 -2.75
N LEU A 72 -0.18 7.27 -1.60
CA LEU A 72 -0.35 6.34 -0.48
C LEU A 72 -1.74 5.70 -0.45
N PHE A 73 -2.42 5.69 -1.60
CA PHE A 73 -3.70 5.03 -1.79
C PHE A 73 -3.87 4.52 -3.22
N TYR A 74 -4.73 3.53 -3.39
CA TYR A 74 -5.11 2.95 -4.67
C TYR A 74 -6.58 2.55 -4.66
N ARG A 75 -7.27 2.72 -5.79
CA ARG A 75 -8.66 2.31 -5.95
C ARG A 75 -8.73 1.05 -6.82
N ILE A 76 -9.17 -0.04 -6.22
CA ILE A 76 -9.43 -1.30 -6.92
C ILE A 76 -10.90 -1.29 -7.38
N THR A 77 -11.11 -1.53 -8.68
CA THR A 77 -12.44 -1.56 -9.32
C THR A 77 -12.77 -2.95 -9.87
N HIS A 78 -13.96 -3.12 -10.43
CA HIS A 78 -14.45 -4.37 -11.01
C HIS A 78 -14.49 -5.55 -10.01
N LEU A 79 -14.74 -5.23 -8.74
CA LEU A 79 -14.94 -6.24 -7.70
C LEU A 79 -16.38 -6.75 -7.73
N ASN A 80 -16.56 -8.02 -7.38
CA ASN A 80 -17.87 -8.63 -7.25
C ASN A 80 -18.54 -8.12 -5.98
N HIS A 81 -19.83 -7.81 -6.08
CA HIS A 81 -20.64 -7.48 -4.91
C HIS A 81 -20.79 -8.70 -3.99
N ARG A 82 -20.99 -8.47 -2.69
CA ARG A 82 -21.19 -9.55 -1.69
C ARG A 82 -20.06 -10.57 -1.61
N GLN A 83 -18.85 -10.18 -2.03
CA GLN A 83 -17.66 -11.01 -1.97
C GLN A 83 -16.63 -10.33 -1.08
N GLN A 84 -16.05 -11.09 -0.15
CA GLN A 84 -14.98 -10.61 0.71
C GLN A 84 -13.64 -10.72 -0.01
N TYR A 85 -12.84 -9.66 0.12
CA TYR A 85 -11.50 -9.55 -0.43
C TYR A 85 -10.48 -9.35 0.68
N LEU A 86 -9.36 -10.05 0.55
CA LEU A 86 -8.17 -9.93 1.39
C LEU A 86 -7.14 -9.10 0.63
N ILE A 87 -6.68 -8.00 1.23
CA ILE A 87 -5.84 -7.00 0.59
C ILE A 87 -4.58 -6.78 1.41
N TRP A 88 -3.43 -6.69 0.73
CA TRP A 88 -2.14 -6.33 1.33
C TRP A 88 -1.27 -5.58 0.33
N ALA A 89 -0.19 -4.95 0.79
CA ALA A 89 0.72 -4.17 -0.05
C ALA A 89 2.19 -4.56 0.17
N ALA A 90 3.04 -4.31 -0.82
CA ALA A 90 4.49 -4.34 -0.68
C ALA A 90 5.10 -3.08 -1.32
N ALA A 91 6.21 -2.60 -0.73
CA ALA A 91 7.02 -1.54 -1.34
C ALA A 91 8.10 -2.16 -2.23
N VAL A 92 8.57 -1.40 -3.23
CA VAL A 92 9.59 -1.86 -4.19
C VAL A 92 10.69 -0.81 -4.33
N THR A 93 11.96 -1.22 -4.15
CA THR A 93 13.16 -0.41 -4.43
C THR A 93 13.87 -0.93 -5.67
N THR A 94 15.04 -0.39 -6.03
CA THR A 94 15.84 -0.96 -7.12
C THR A 94 16.43 -2.34 -6.78
N ALA A 95 16.55 -2.66 -5.48
CA ALA A 95 16.92 -3.99 -5.01
C ALA A 95 15.80 -5.03 -5.18
N GLY A 96 14.54 -4.58 -5.27
CA GLY A 96 13.37 -5.43 -5.53
C GLY A 96 12.21 -5.19 -4.57
N ARG A 97 11.28 -6.15 -4.54
CA ARG A 97 10.08 -6.11 -3.69
C ARG A 97 10.42 -6.48 -2.25
N GLY A 98 10.00 -5.64 -1.31
CA GLY A 98 10.10 -5.89 0.12
C GLY A 98 9.12 -6.93 0.64
N ASN A 99 9.02 -6.99 1.96
CA ASN A 99 8.02 -7.80 2.63
C ASN A 99 6.61 -7.20 2.53
N TYR A 100 5.61 -8.06 2.73
CA TYR A 100 4.20 -7.68 2.69
C TYR A 100 3.79 -6.97 3.99
N SER A 101 2.85 -6.04 3.86
CA SER A 101 2.09 -5.49 4.98
C SER A 101 1.23 -6.57 5.64
N ASP A 102 0.60 -6.19 6.76
CA ASP A 102 -0.55 -6.92 7.27
C ASP A 102 -1.65 -7.05 6.19
N LYS A 103 -2.50 -8.07 6.34
CA LYS A 103 -3.63 -8.29 5.45
C LYS A 103 -4.89 -7.71 6.06
N VAL A 104 -5.69 -7.01 5.25
CA VAL A 104 -6.98 -6.46 5.67
C VAL A 104 -8.10 -7.05 4.83
N THR A 105 -9.22 -7.34 5.49
CA THR A 105 -10.43 -7.85 4.81
C THR A 105 -11.42 -6.73 4.56
N VAL A 106 -11.99 -6.69 3.35
CA VAL A 106 -13.00 -5.71 2.96
C VAL A 106 -14.04 -6.34 2.05
N GLU A 107 -15.28 -5.87 2.15
CA GLU A 107 -16.37 -6.22 1.23
C GLU A 107 -16.83 -4.94 0.51
N PRO A 108 -16.89 -4.92 -0.84
CA PRO A 108 -17.44 -3.79 -1.58
C PRO A 108 -18.89 -3.51 -1.19
N ALA A 109 -19.24 -2.24 -0.97
CA ALA A 109 -20.57 -1.83 -0.51
C ALA A 109 -21.00 -0.52 -1.17
N ALA A 110 -22.28 -0.43 -1.55
CA ALA A 110 -22.86 0.76 -2.19
C ALA A 110 -22.85 2.00 -1.27
N LYS A 111 -22.87 1.78 0.04
CA LYS A 111 -22.81 2.83 1.05
C LYS A 111 -21.45 2.73 1.75
N ALA A 112 -20.58 3.71 1.52
CA ALA A 112 -19.33 3.81 2.26
C ALA A 112 -19.66 4.12 3.73
N PRO A 113 -19.30 3.28 4.71
CA PRO A 113 -19.35 3.69 6.10
C PRO A 113 -18.35 4.83 6.28
N ALA A 114 -18.68 5.83 7.11
CA ALA A 114 -17.76 6.90 7.46
C ALA A 114 -16.55 6.30 8.20
N LYS A 115 -15.49 5.95 7.45
CA LYS A 115 -14.21 5.45 7.96
C LYS A 115 -13.12 6.35 7.42
N ILE A 116 -12.28 6.85 8.32
CA ILE A 116 -11.20 7.78 7.99
C ILE A 116 -10.14 7.02 7.17
N LEU A 117 -10.00 7.41 5.91
CA LEU A 117 -8.99 6.91 4.96
C LEU A 117 -7.61 7.54 5.16
N SER A 118 -7.52 8.62 5.95
CA SER A 118 -6.29 9.38 6.16
C SER A 118 -5.66 9.07 7.51
N PHE A 119 -4.34 8.97 7.53
CA PHE A 119 -3.57 8.97 8.77
C PHE A 119 -3.33 10.43 9.12
N GLY A 120 -3.86 10.89 10.25
CA GLY A 120 -3.64 12.27 10.70
C GLY A 120 -2.13 12.54 10.81
N GLY A 121 -1.64 13.52 10.06
CA GLY A 121 -0.32 14.10 10.30
C GLY A 121 -0.40 15.02 11.52
N THR A 122 0.64 15.03 12.35
CA THR A 122 0.75 15.98 13.48
C THR A 122 0.79 17.40 12.92
N VAL A 123 -0.29 18.16 13.10
CA VAL A 123 -0.29 19.60 12.86
C VAL A 123 0.62 20.23 13.90
N THR A 124 1.86 20.54 13.53
CA THR A 124 2.70 21.43 14.32
C THR A 124 2.31 22.84 13.91
N THR A 125 1.56 23.51 14.79
CA THR A 125 1.29 24.95 14.65
C THR A 125 2.59 25.74 14.85
N PRO A 126 2.82 26.81 14.08
CA PRO A 126 3.99 27.68 14.23
C PRO A 126 4.00 28.45 15.56
#